data_AF-R4WJU4-F1
#
_entry.id   AF-R4WJU4-F1
#
_cell.length_a   1.000
_cell.length_b   1.000
_cell.length_c   1.000
_cell.angle_alpha   90.00
_cell.angle_beta   90.00
_cell.angle_gamma   90.00
#
_symmetry.space_group_name_H-M   'P 1'
#
loop_
_entity.id
_entity.type
_entity.pdbx_description
1 polymer ?
#
loop_
_entity_poly.entity_id
_entity_poly.type
_entity_poly.pdbx_seq_one_letter_code
_entity_poly.pdbx_strand_id
1 'polypeptide(L)' 'MDRNIALASADLPGNFHQDPADRMIVATARTLSAPLVTKDRQIRSYEHVKTIW' A
#
# COMPACT_ATOMS: atom_id res chain seq x y z
N MET A 1 15.37 3.17 2.56
CA MET A 1 13.96 3.00 2.92
C MET A 1 13.71 3.69 4.24
N ASP A 2 12.63 4.47 4.35
CA ASP A 2 12.25 5.10 5.62
C ASP A 2 11.79 4.02 6.62
N ARG A 3 12.28 4.09 7.87
CA ARG A 3 11.89 3.18 8.95
C ARG A 3 10.38 3.18 9.20
N ASN A 4 9.73 4.34 9.08
CA ASN A 4 8.30 4.45 9.30
C ASN A 4 7.49 3.70 8.24
N ILE A 5 7.95 3.71 6.99
CA ILE A 5 7.33 2.95 5.89
C ILE A 5 7.47 1.45 6.13
N ALA A 6 8.64 1.00 6.60
CA ALA A 6 8.86 -0.42 6.90
C ALA A 6 7.98 -0.93 8.05
N LEU A 7 7.70 -0.09 9.05
CA LEU A 7 6.74 -0.44 10.11
C LEU A 7 5.30 -0.42 9.58
N ALA A 8 4.94 0.59 8.79
CA ALA A 8 3.62 0.72 8.21
C ALA A 8 3.26 -0.39 7.20
N SER A 9 4.24 -1.01 6.53
CA SER A 9 4.01 -2.14 5.62
C SER A 9 3.65 -3.43 6.37
N ALA A 10 4.12 -3.58 7.62
CA ALA A 10 3.75 -4.68 8.49
C ALA A 10 2.34 -4.48 9.08
N ASP A 11 1.96 -3.23 9.37
CA ASP A 11 0.71 -2.86 10.04
C ASP A 11 -0.29 -2.15 9.10
N LEU A 12 -0.55 -2.76 7.94
CA LEU A 12 -1.60 -2.29 7.04
C LEU A 12 -2.99 -2.62 7.62
N PRO A 13 -3.91 -1.65 7.69
CA PRO A 13 -5.24 -1.86 8.24
C PRO A 13 -6.05 -2.86 7.40
N GLY A 14 -6.92 -3.61 8.07
CA GLY A 14 -7.77 -4.61 7.42
C GLY A 14 -6.98 -5.79 6.87
N ASN A 15 -7.60 -6.53 5.96
CA ASN A 15 -6.94 -7.65 5.30
C ASN A 15 -6.29 -7.17 3.99
N PHE A 16 -4.96 -7.21 3.93
CA PHE A 16 -4.18 -6.89 2.74
C PHE A 16 -3.22 -8.03 2.40
N HIS A 17 -2.85 -8.12 1.12
CA HIS A 17 -1.96 -9.13 0.56
C HIS A 17 -0.78 -9.46 1.47
N GLN A 18 -0.41 -10.73 1.57
CA GLN A 18 0.79 -11.15 2.31
C GLN A 18 2.09 -10.91 1.52
N ASP A 19 2.00 -10.45 0.27
CA ASP A 19 3.16 -10.11 -0.52
C ASP A 19 3.93 -8.91 0.09
N PRO A 20 5.21 -9.07 0.44
CA PRO A 20 6.00 -8.01 1.05
C PRO A 20 6.18 -6.78 0.16
N ALA A 21 6.28 -6.96 -1.17
CA ALA A 21 6.52 -5.86 -2.10
C ALA A 21 5.26 -4.99 -2.24
N ASP A 22 4.09 -5.61 -2.42
CA ASP A 22 2.81 -4.90 -2.47
C ASP A 22 2.57 -4.10 -1.19
N ARG A 23 2.89 -4.70 -0.04
CA ARG A 23 2.79 -4.03 1.27
C ARG A 23 3.68 -2.80 1.35
N MET A 24 4.92 -2.89 0.87
CA MET A 24 5.85 -1.77 0.85
C MET A 24 5.38 -0.65 -0.08
N ILE A 25 4.87 -1.00 -1.27
CA ILE A 25 4.34 -0.04 -2.24
C ILE A 25 3.15 0.71 -1.65
N VAL A 26 2.18 -0.01 -1.08
CA VAL A 26 0.98 0.57 -0.48
C VAL A 26 1.32 1.42 0.75
N ALA A 27 2.18 0.94 1.65
CA ALA A 27 2.60 1.72 2.81
C ALA A 27 3.30 3.02 2.41
N THR A 28 4.11 2.99 1.36
CA THR A 28 4.77 4.18 0.81
C THR A 28 3.74 5.17 0.27
N ALA A 29 2.81 4.72 -0.57
CA ALA A 29 1.76 5.56 -1.15
C ALA A 29 0.89 6.22 -0.06
N ARG A 30 0.52 5.45 0.97
CA ARG A 30 -0.23 5.96 2.14
C ARG A 30 0.57 7.00 2.93
N THR A 31 1.85 6.73 3.19
CA THR A 31 2.73 7.66 3.93
C THR A 31 2.90 8.99 3.19
N LEU A 32 3.00 8.94 1.85
CA LEU A 32 3.15 10.12 1.01
C LEU A 32 1.80 10.78 0.66
N SER A 33 0.67 10.22 1.10
CA SER A 33 -0.68 10.63 0.68
C SER A 33 -0.85 10.72 -0.85
N ALA A 34 -0.11 9.88 -1.59
CA ALA A 34 -0.08 9.88 -3.04
C ALA A 34 -1.00 8.77 -3.60
N PRO A 35 -1.76 9.04 -4.69
CA PRO A 35 -2.47 7.99 -5.37
C PRO A 35 -1.50 7.01 -6.04
N LEU A 36 -1.78 5.72 -5.93
CA LEU A 36 -0.98 4.65 -6.52
C LEU A 36 -1.51 4.31 -7.92
N VAL A 37 -0.65 4.42 -8.93
CA VAL A 37 -0.99 3.96 -10.30
C VAL A 37 -0.70 2.47 -10.41
N THR A 38 -1.73 1.64 -10.63
CA THR A 38 -1.53 0.18 -10.72
C THR A 38 -2.58 -0.55 -11.55
N LYS A 39 -2.13 -1.58 -12.29
CA LYS A 39 -2.98 -2.56 -13.00
C LYS A 39 -3.63 -3.55 -12.05
N ASP A 40 -3.10 -3.68 -10.84
CA ASP A 40 -3.46 -4.74 -9.93
C ASP A 40 -4.85 -4.50 -9.34
N ARG A 41 -5.77 -5.44 -9.59
CA ARG A 41 -7.16 -5.34 -9.14
C ARG A 41 -7.29 -5.48 -7.62
N GLN A 42 -6.41 -6.24 -6.98
CA GLN A 42 -6.45 -6.51 -5.54
C GLN A 42 -6.01 -5.28 -4.76
N ILE A 43 -4.95 -4.60 -5.22
CA ILE A 43 -4.55 -3.30 -4.67
C ILE A 43 -5.63 -2.25 -4.90
N ARG A 44 -6.26 -2.22 -6.09
CA ARG A 44 -7.38 -1.31 -6.37
C ARG A 44 -8.64 -1.57 -5.54
N SER A 45 -8.86 -2.80 -5.09
CA SER A 45 -9.96 -3.14 -4.18
C SER A 45 -9.67 -2.81 -2.72
N TYR A 46 -8.43 -2.43 -2.39
CA TYR A 46 -8.04 -2.10 -1.03
C TYR A 46 -8.46 -0.67 -0.66
N GLU A 47 -9.45 -0.54 0.21
CA GLU A 47 -10.08 0.76 0.53
C GLU A 47 -9.13 1.77 1.21
N HIS A 48 -8.04 1.31 1.81
CA HIS A 48 -7.12 2.16 2.58
C HIS A 48 -6.00 2.78 1.73
N VAL A 49 -6.06 2.66 0.40
CA VAL A 49 -5.15 3.33 -0.54
C VAL A 49 -5.92 3.92 -1.72
N LYS A 50 -5.62 5.16 -2.11
CA LYS A 50 -6.19 5.76 -3.32
C LYS A 50 -5.44 5.22 -4.53
N THR A 51 -6.17 4.79 -5.56
CA THR A 51 -5.56 4.29 -6.80
C THR A 51 -6.04 5.05 -8.03
N ILE A 52 -5.16 5.18 -9.03
CA ILE A 52 -5.48 5.65 -10.38
C ILE A 52 -5.06 4.53 -11.36
N TRP A 53 -5.72 4.44 -12.51
CA TRP A 53 -5.46 3.42 -13.52
C TRP A 53 -5.12 4.02 -14.87
#